data_AF-A0A126RV12-F1
#
_entry.id   AF-A0A126RV12-F1
#
_cell.length_a   1.000
_cell.length_b   1.000
_cell.length_c   1.000
_cell.angle_alpha   90.00
_cell.angle_beta   90.00
_cell.angle_gamma   90.00
#
_symmetry.space_group_name_H-M   'P 1'
#
loop_
_entity.id
_entity.type
_entity.pdbx_description
1 polymer ?
#
loop_
_entity_poly.entity_id
_entity_poly.type
_entity_poly.pdbx_seq_one_letter_code
_entity_poly.pdbx_strand_id
1 'polypeptide(L)'
;MRISINQKMVADIDALTRRHAIATSTKGELKQLSTLFGPTYLKALRHLLQRSFVQTRGARYDVTIRLAWIDKIPLADIASEPERTELGDAVLFAFDELVLPNGKGPGITRARATLLQAKVTQTLNQITKPTVPISPMKGSTKKEFDLLSKWPRFDLFKASNSDVALAQDVDLRGKKAGTLPFGWYVAAPRLKSSAKKADTSHWKSWWMAGPPILGQACDVTFGGLLQAFFAETPLPHAGNLEVGATFCCKSYPPAPDLLEDWDRVCAEIIALVESSKAPQSLFGNDPPSRMSAMESIGFPAQSGALSNGISSSLAFSIGPKAHPAQIPRRESRGRQFLRRILNILVRRRRIPVVIVHTKLIEGF
;
A
#
# COMPACT_ATOMS: atom_id res chain seq x y z
N MET A 1 -3.54 6.44 -15.89
CA MET A 1 -2.27 6.41 -15.13
C MET A 1 -1.21 7.22 -15.86
N ARG A 2 -0.17 7.81 -15.24
CA ARG A 2 1.04 8.25 -16.00
C ARG A 2 2.21 7.28 -15.92
N ILE A 3 2.04 6.18 -15.20
CA ILE A 3 2.99 5.07 -15.13
C ILE A 3 2.62 4.09 -16.24
N SER A 4 3.54 3.89 -17.21
CA SER A 4 3.41 2.83 -18.21
C SER A 4 4.36 1.68 -17.86
N ILE A 5 3.84 0.63 -17.23
CA ILE A 5 4.62 -0.58 -16.92
C ILE A 5 4.65 -1.45 -18.17
N ASN A 6 5.83 -1.77 -18.68
CA ASN A 6 5.99 -2.70 -19.81
C ASN A 6 6.26 -4.13 -19.32
N GLN A 7 6.28 -5.11 -20.23
CA GLN A 7 6.45 -6.54 -19.89
C GLN A 7 7.76 -6.84 -19.17
N LYS A 8 8.86 -6.16 -19.55
CA LYS A 8 10.13 -6.31 -18.84
C LYS A 8 10.02 -5.86 -17.38
N MET A 9 9.31 -4.75 -17.13
CA MET A 9 9.11 -4.25 -15.78
C MET A 9 8.16 -5.09 -14.95
N VAL A 10 7.14 -5.71 -15.57
CA VAL A 10 6.33 -6.73 -14.91
C VAL A 10 7.23 -7.85 -14.37
N ALA A 11 8.12 -8.39 -15.21
CA ALA A 11 9.07 -9.43 -14.79
C ALA A 11 10.04 -8.94 -13.70
N ASP A 12 10.54 -7.70 -13.79
CA ASP A 12 11.41 -7.11 -12.76
C ASP A 12 10.69 -6.97 -11.40
N ILE A 13 9.41 -6.58 -11.40
CA ILE A 13 8.56 -6.49 -10.20
C ILE A 13 8.28 -7.88 -9.62
N ASP A 14 7.97 -8.86 -10.45
CA ASP A 14 7.70 -10.23 -10.02
C ASP A 14 8.94 -10.87 -9.40
N ALA A 15 10.12 -10.65 -10.00
CA ALA A 15 11.40 -11.08 -9.46
C ALA A 15 11.75 -10.37 -8.14
N LEU A 16 11.47 -9.06 -8.04
CA LEU A 16 11.64 -8.30 -6.79
C LEU A 16 10.77 -8.87 -5.67
N THR A 17 9.51 -9.13 -5.97
CA THR A 17 8.51 -9.68 -5.05
C THR A 17 8.92 -11.06 -4.55
N ARG A 18 9.33 -11.95 -5.47
CA ARG A 18 9.83 -13.28 -5.11
C ARG A 18 11.04 -13.23 -4.16
N ARG A 19 12.03 -12.37 -4.45
CA ARG A 19 13.24 -12.26 -3.61
C ARG A 19 12.93 -11.88 -2.16
N HIS A 20 11.97 -10.99 -1.94
CA HIS A 20 11.60 -10.54 -0.60
C HIS A 20 10.72 -11.57 0.13
N ALA A 21 9.85 -12.25 -0.59
CA ALA A 21 8.90 -13.18 0.02
C ALA A 21 9.52 -14.52 0.43
N ILE A 22 10.58 -14.99 -0.25
CA ILE A 22 11.33 -16.21 0.11
C ILE A 22 11.84 -16.16 1.57
N ALA A 23 12.24 -14.98 2.06
CA ALA A 23 12.71 -14.84 3.44
C ALA A 23 11.62 -15.11 4.50
N THR A 24 10.34 -15.06 4.10
CA THR A 24 9.17 -15.23 4.97
C THR A 24 8.29 -16.41 4.57
N SER A 25 8.73 -17.21 3.61
CA SER A 25 7.89 -18.19 2.92
C SER A 25 7.42 -19.37 3.78
N THR A 26 8.06 -19.59 4.93
CA THR A 26 7.65 -20.57 5.95
C THR A 26 6.71 -19.98 7.00
N LYS A 27 6.40 -18.68 6.93
CA LYS A 27 5.56 -17.95 7.88
C LYS A 27 4.12 -17.85 7.38
N GLY A 28 3.21 -17.49 8.28
CA GLY A 28 1.79 -17.32 7.97
C GLY A 28 1.49 -16.21 6.95
N GLU A 29 0.27 -16.20 6.42
CA GLU A 29 -0.25 -15.29 5.38
C GLU A 29 0.12 -13.83 5.61
N LEU A 30 -0.26 -13.28 6.77
CA LEU A 30 -0.01 -11.89 7.12
C LEU A 30 1.50 -11.55 7.15
N LYS A 31 2.34 -12.50 7.54
CA LYS A 31 3.79 -12.27 7.59
C LYS A 31 4.44 -12.32 6.22
N GLN A 32 3.87 -13.07 5.27
CA GLN A 32 4.28 -13.00 3.88
C GLN A 32 3.82 -11.67 3.26
N LEU A 33 2.58 -11.25 3.52
CA LEU A 33 2.04 -10.00 3.02
C LEU A 33 2.85 -8.80 3.52
N SER A 34 3.26 -8.81 4.80
CA SER A 34 4.03 -7.72 5.42
C SER A 34 5.37 -7.45 4.71
N THR A 35 5.88 -8.37 3.90
CA THR A 35 7.11 -8.13 3.11
C THR A 35 6.93 -7.06 2.04
N LEU A 36 5.72 -6.91 1.49
CA LEU A 36 5.40 -5.86 0.52
C LEU A 36 5.42 -4.46 1.15
N PHE A 37 5.34 -4.39 2.47
CA PHE A 37 5.38 -3.17 3.27
C PHE A 37 6.80 -2.84 3.78
N GLY A 38 7.78 -3.70 3.51
CA GLY A 38 9.15 -3.51 3.94
C GLY A 38 9.80 -2.32 3.23
N PRO A 39 10.53 -1.42 3.94
CA PRO A 39 11.20 -0.27 3.32
C PRO A 39 12.13 -0.65 2.15
N THR A 40 12.82 -1.78 2.25
CA THR A 40 13.71 -2.29 1.20
C THR A 40 12.93 -2.64 -0.07
N TYR A 41 11.79 -3.33 0.07
CA TYR A 41 10.94 -3.71 -1.07
C TYR A 41 10.39 -2.46 -1.75
N LEU A 42 9.83 -1.54 -0.97
CA LEU A 42 9.18 -0.34 -1.48
C LEU A 42 10.15 0.62 -2.16
N LYS A 43 11.35 0.82 -1.60
CA LYS A 43 12.40 1.60 -2.25
C LYS A 43 12.79 1.00 -3.60
N ALA A 44 12.90 -0.33 -3.68
CA ALA A 44 13.23 -1.01 -4.92
C ALA A 44 12.08 -0.94 -5.95
N LEU A 45 10.84 -1.12 -5.50
CA LEU A 45 9.64 -0.96 -6.35
C LEU A 45 9.55 0.46 -6.89
N ARG A 46 9.76 1.48 -6.04
CA ARG A 46 9.83 2.88 -6.43
C ARG A 46 10.85 3.10 -7.54
N HIS A 47 12.06 2.55 -7.41
CA HIS A 47 13.10 2.68 -8.42
C HIS A 47 12.74 2.02 -9.75
N LEU A 48 11.98 0.92 -9.75
CA LEU A 48 11.45 0.34 -10.97
C LEU A 48 10.43 1.28 -11.61
N LEU A 49 9.42 1.71 -10.84
CA LEU A 49 8.32 2.54 -11.35
C LEU A 49 8.78 3.93 -11.81
N GLN A 50 9.83 4.50 -11.21
CA GLN A 50 10.48 5.73 -11.69
C GLN A 50 10.94 5.64 -13.15
N ARG A 51 11.31 4.45 -13.64
CA ARG A 51 11.75 4.27 -15.03
C ARG A 51 10.61 4.30 -16.04
N SER A 52 9.36 4.17 -15.59
CA SER A 52 8.14 4.10 -16.40
C SER A 52 7.43 5.43 -16.61
N PHE A 53 7.96 6.52 -16.06
CA PHE A 53 7.30 7.82 -16.12
C PHE A 53 7.51 8.51 -17.47
N VAL A 54 6.39 8.93 -18.08
CA VAL A 54 6.43 9.80 -19.25
C VAL A 54 6.59 11.24 -18.79
N GLN A 55 7.76 11.83 -19.06
CA GLN A 55 8.03 13.24 -18.76
C GLN A 55 7.25 14.15 -19.71
N THR A 56 6.57 15.15 -19.16
CA THR A 56 5.93 16.24 -19.92
C THR A 56 6.68 17.53 -19.65
N ARG A 57 6.92 18.34 -20.68
CA ARG A 57 7.68 19.60 -20.57
C ARG A 57 6.93 20.60 -19.68
N GLY A 58 7.64 21.26 -18.77
CA GLY A 58 7.18 22.47 -18.05
C GLY A 58 6.45 22.26 -16.71
N ALA A 59 6.05 21.04 -16.35
CA ALA A 59 5.43 20.75 -15.06
C ALA A 59 6.00 19.48 -14.42
N ARG A 60 6.14 19.51 -13.08
CA ARG A 60 6.54 18.34 -12.29
C ARG A 60 5.26 17.57 -11.94
N TYR A 61 5.20 16.31 -12.34
CA TYR A 61 4.14 15.40 -11.91
C TYR A 61 4.75 14.41 -10.93
N ASP A 62 4.19 14.39 -9.73
CA ASP A 62 4.56 13.43 -8.70
C ASP A 62 3.46 12.38 -8.63
N VAL A 63 3.85 11.12 -8.52
CA VAL A 63 2.89 10.05 -8.23
C VAL A 63 3.24 9.44 -6.90
N THR A 64 2.29 9.53 -5.99
CA THR A 64 2.41 8.89 -4.68
C THR A 64 1.71 7.55 -4.74
N ILE A 65 2.47 6.48 -4.47
CA ILE A 65 1.92 5.13 -4.33
C ILE A 65 1.92 4.80 -2.85
N ARG A 66 0.75 4.38 -2.34
CA ARG A 66 0.62 3.92 -0.95
C ARG A 66 0.14 2.49 -0.95
N LEU A 67 0.86 1.64 -0.25
CA LEU A 67 0.36 0.33 0.15
C LEU A 67 -0.04 0.44 1.62
N ALA A 68 -1.31 0.22 1.90
CA ALA A 68 -1.89 0.33 3.24
C ALA A 68 -2.28 -1.03 3.79
N TRP A 69 -1.92 -1.28 5.05
CA TRP A 69 -2.28 -2.48 5.78
C TRP A 69 -3.64 -2.25 6.43
N ILE A 70 -4.63 -3.10 6.11
CA ILE A 70 -6.03 -2.95 6.56
C ILE A 70 -6.62 -4.25 7.11
N ASP A 71 -5.80 -5.25 7.41
CA ASP A 71 -6.25 -6.46 8.13
C ASP A 71 -7.03 -6.05 9.39
N LYS A 72 -8.22 -6.63 9.56
CA LYS A 72 -9.21 -6.32 10.61
C LYS A 72 -9.87 -4.94 10.60
N ILE A 73 -9.43 -3.97 9.78
CA ILE A 73 -9.98 -2.59 9.78
C ILE A 73 -9.88 -1.91 8.41
N PRO A 74 -10.98 -1.37 7.82
CA PRO A 74 -12.33 -1.32 8.36
C PRO A 74 -13.14 -2.59 8.07
N LEU A 75 -14.30 -2.68 8.72
CA LEU A 75 -15.26 -3.76 8.56
C LEU A 75 -16.57 -3.27 7.93
N ALA A 76 -17.14 -4.04 7.02
CA ALA A 76 -18.48 -3.88 6.49
C ALA A 76 -19.49 -4.62 7.38
N ASP A 77 -20.55 -3.93 7.79
CA ASP A 77 -21.72 -4.49 8.44
C ASP A 77 -22.83 -4.67 7.39
N ILE A 78 -23.17 -5.92 7.10
CA ILE A 78 -24.11 -6.28 6.03
C ILE A 78 -25.34 -6.84 6.72
N ALA A 79 -26.52 -6.28 6.45
CA ALA A 79 -27.76 -6.65 7.14
C ALA A 79 -28.10 -8.16 7.08
N SER A 80 -27.63 -8.89 6.07
CA SER A 80 -27.84 -10.33 5.91
C SER A 80 -26.82 -11.21 6.63
N GLU A 81 -25.78 -10.64 7.23
CA GLU A 81 -24.70 -11.36 7.91
C GLU A 81 -24.71 -11.05 9.41
N PRO A 82 -24.53 -12.06 10.29
CA PRO A 82 -24.61 -11.86 11.74
C PRO A 82 -23.41 -11.13 12.34
N GLU A 83 -22.31 -11.04 11.59
CA GLU A 83 -21.05 -10.47 12.03
C GLU A 83 -20.47 -9.62 10.92
N ARG A 84 -19.81 -8.52 11.31
CA ARG A 84 -19.09 -7.66 10.39
C ARG A 84 -17.97 -8.41 9.66
N THR A 85 -17.67 -7.95 8.45
CA THR A 85 -16.76 -8.59 7.51
C THR A 85 -15.65 -7.64 7.12
N GLU A 86 -14.42 -8.12 7.06
CA GLU A 86 -13.26 -7.31 6.66
C GLU A 86 -13.32 -6.92 5.19
N LEU A 87 -12.96 -5.66 4.88
CA LEU A 87 -12.90 -5.20 3.48
C LEU A 87 -11.72 -5.81 2.70
N GLY A 88 -10.65 -6.20 3.38
CA GLY A 88 -9.42 -6.71 2.77
C GLY A 88 -8.27 -6.76 3.78
N ASP A 89 -7.12 -7.27 3.33
CA ASP A 89 -5.89 -7.29 4.14
C ASP A 89 -4.95 -6.13 3.81
N ALA A 90 -5.03 -5.63 2.57
CA ALA A 90 -4.28 -4.48 2.10
C ALA A 90 -5.07 -3.62 1.11
N VAL A 91 -4.66 -2.36 0.94
CA VAL A 91 -5.16 -1.45 -0.10
C VAL A 91 -3.99 -0.84 -0.85
N LEU A 92 -4.09 -0.82 -2.17
CA LEU A 92 -3.19 -0.07 -3.04
C LEU A 92 -3.86 1.24 -3.45
N PHE A 93 -3.21 2.36 -3.14
CA PHE A 93 -3.58 3.68 -3.62
C PHE A 93 -2.52 4.22 -4.57
N ALA A 94 -2.96 4.93 -5.60
CA ALA A 94 -2.13 5.79 -6.41
C ALA A 94 -2.75 7.19 -6.50
N PHE A 95 -1.93 8.21 -6.30
CA PHE A 95 -2.29 9.62 -6.38
C PHE A 95 -1.39 10.31 -7.40
N ASP A 96 -1.99 10.89 -8.44
CA ASP A 96 -1.29 11.77 -9.37
C ASP A 96 -1.39 13.21 -8.85
N GLU A 97 -0.26 13.82 -8.54
CA GLU A 97 -0.15 15.19 -8.05
C GLU A 97 0.56 16.05 -9.10
N LEU A 98 -0.04 17.20 -9.42
CA LEU A 98 0.63 18.21 -10.24
C LEU A 98 1.36 19.18 -9.32
N VAL A 99 2.68 19.27 -9.44
CA VAL A 99 3.51 20.22 -8.70
C VAL A 99 3.93 21.33 -9.66
N LEU A 100 3.41 22.54 -9.45
CA LEU A 100 3.82 23.71 -10.23
C LEU A 100 5.24 24.17 -9.86
N PRO A 101 5.94 24.92 -10.72
CA PRO A 101 7.32 25.38 -10.47
C PRO A 101 7.52 26.16 -9.17
N ASN A 102 6.48 26.80 -8.64
CA ASN A 102 6.49 27.53 -7.37
C ASN A 102 6.29 26.61 -6.14
N GLY A 103 6.27 25.29 -6.33
CA GLY A 103 5.99 24.29 -5.29
C GLY A 103 4.51 24.20 -4.87
N LYS A 104 3.63 25.04 -5.43
CA LYS A 104 2.19 25.07 -5.14
C LYS A 104 1.42 24.40 -6.27
N GLY A 105 1.11 23.12 -6.13
CA GLY A 105 0.22 22.40 -7.03
C GLY A 105 -1.26 22.63 -6.75
N PRO A 106 -2.18 22.35 -7.70
CA PRO A 106 -3.61 22.25 -7.40
C PRO A 106 -3.97 21.08 -6.46
N GLY A 107 -2.98 20.30 -6.00
CA GLY A 107 -3.17 19.11 -5.18
C GLY A 107 -3.29 17.84 -6.02
N ILE A 108 -3.96 16.84 -5.47
CA ILE A 108 -4.22 15.55 -6.13
C ILE A 108 -5.13 15.80 -7.35
N THR A 109 -4.63 15.45 -8.53
CA THR A 109 -5.33 15.58 -9.81
C THR A 109 -6.11 14.32 -10.19
N ARG A 110 -5.64 13.16 -9.74
CA ARG A 110 -6.34 11.88 -9.87
C ARG A 110 -5.95 10.97 -8.72
N ALA A 111 -6.89 10.15 -8.25
CA ALA A 111 -6.59 9.06 -7.34
C ALA A 111 -7.28 7.77 -7.80
N ARG A 112 -6.65 6.62 -7.53
CA ARG A 112 -7.19 5.28 -7.80
C ARG A 112 -6.87 4.36 -6.64
N ALA A 113 -7.80 3.46 -6.30
CA ALA A 113 -7.63 2.51 -5.22
C ALA A 113 -8.11 1.10 -5.60
N THR A 114 -7.50 0.07 -5.03
CA THR A 114 -8.02 -1.31 -5.04
C THR A 114 -7.70 -2.00 -3.71
N LEU A 115 -8.66 -2.77 -3.21
CA LEU A 115 -8.52 -3.66 -2.06
C LEU A 115 -7.88 -4.97 -2.50
N LEU A 116 -7.09 -5.56 -1.61
CA LEU A 116 -6.41 -6.83 -1.80
C LEU A 116 -6.74 -7.76 -0.63
N GLN A 117 -7.34 -8.90 -0.93
CA GLN A 117 -7.53 -10.00 0.02
C GLN A 117 -6.43 -11.03 -0.21
N ALA A 118 -5.45 -11.05 0.68
CA ALA A 118 -4.37 -12.01 0.64
C ALA A 118 -4.85 -13.36 1.16
N LYS A 119 -4.42 -14.44 0.50
CA LYS A 119 -4.61 -15.80 0.99
C LYS A 119 -3.38 -16.66 0.72
N VAL A 120 -3.08 -17.58 1.64
CA VAL A 120 -2.06 -18.62 1.42
C VAL A 120 -2.71 -19.95 1.03
N THR A 121 -2.24 -20.56 -0.06
CA THR A 121 -2.77 -21.83 -0.57
C THR A 121 -2.55 -22.99 0.42
N GLN A 122 -3.56 -23.83 0.64
CA GLN A 122 -3.49 -24.90 1.65
C GLN A 122 -3.30 -26.32 1.07
N THR A 123 -3.82 -26.57 -0.14
CA THR A 123 -3.80 -27.90 -0.78
C THR A 123 -2.83 -27.95 -1.96
N LEU A 124 -2.41 -29.14 -2.38
CA LEU A 124 -1.50 -29.30 -3.52
C LEU A 124 -2.11 -28.74 -4.82
N ASN A 125 -3.42 -28.93 -5.01
CA ASN A 125 -4.14 -28.39 -6.17
C ASN A 125 -4.11 -26.86 -6.18
N GLN A 126 -4.38 -26.21 -5.03
CA GLN A 126 -4.32 -24.75 -4.91
C GLN A 126 -2.89 -24.22 -5.04
N ILE A 127 -1.88 -24.98 -4.58
CA ILE A 127 -0.47 -24.63 -4.81
C ILE A 127 -0.14 -24.69 -6.30
N THR A 128 -0.63 -25.68 -7.05
CA THR A 128 -0.25 -25.82 -8.47
C THR A 128 -1.02 -24.86 -9.37
N LYS A 129 -2.31 -24.66 -9.07
CA LYS A 129 -3.25 -23.85 -9.83
C LYS A 129 -4.21 -23.16 -8.85
N PRO A 130 -3.81 -22.02 -8.27
CA PRO A 130 -4.66 -21.30 -7.33
C PRO A 130 -5.94 -20.84 -8.05
N THR A 131 -7.08 -21.05 -7.39
CA THR A 131 -8.40 -20.62 -7.86
C THR A 131 -9.15 -19.96 -6.72
N VAL A 132 -9.99 -18.97 -7.03
CA VAL A 132 -10.85 -18.32 -6.04
C VAL A 132 -12.05 -19.21 -5.74
N PRO A 133 -12.38 -19.45 -4.47
CA PRO A 133 -11.70 -19.02 -3.25
C PRO A 133 -10.47 -19.88 -2.95
N ILE A 134 -9.39 -19.21 -2.54
CA ILE A 134 -8.05 -19.82 -2.37
C ILE A 134 -8.01 -20.80 -1.17
N SER A 135 -8.88 -20.55 -0.19
CA SER A 135 -9.10 -21.38 1.00
C SER A 135 -10.54 -21.89 1.03
N PRO A 136 -10.85 -22.95 1.80
CA PRO A 136 -12.21 -23.48 1.89
C PRO A 136 -13.24 -22.40 2.26
N MET A 137 -14.40 -22.39 1.57
CA MET A 137 -15.53 -21.48 1.80
C MET A 137 -16.26 -21.76 3.12
N LYS A 138 -15.64 -21.41 4.24
CA LYS A 138 -16.23 -21.57 5.58
C LYS A 138 -15.94 -20.34 6.43
N GLY A 139 -16.88 -20.00 7.33
CA GLY A 139 -16.72 -18.90 8.28
C GLY A 139 -16.37 -17.56 7.61
N SER A 140 -15.30 -16.91 8.08
CA SER A 140 -14.87 -15.60 7.56
C SER A 140 -14.55 -15.60 6.07
N THR A 141 -13.96 -16.67 5.53
CA THR A 141 -13.61 -16.76 4.10
C THR A 141 -14.84 -16.70 3.20
N LYS A 142 -15.97 -17.27 3.63
CA LYS A 142 -17.23 -17.17 2.87
C LYS A 142 -17.73 -15.72 2.87
N LYS A 143 -17.71 -15.05 4.03
CA LYS A 143 -18.18 -13.67 4.17
C LYS A 143 -17.34 -12.69 3.34
N GLU A 144 -16.01 -12.82 3.42
CA GLU A 144 -15.07 -12.04 2.59
C GLU A 144 -15.33 -12.25 1.10
N PHE A 145 -15.57 -13.50 0.67
CA PHE A 145 -15.91 -13.80 -0.72
C PHE A 145 -17.24 -13.19 -1.13
N ASP A 146 -18.28 -13.31 -0.32
CA ASP A 146 -19.59 -12.73 -0.62
C ASP A 146 -19.53 -11.20 -0.71
N LEU A 147 -18.80 -10.55 0.20
CA LEU A 147 -18.56 -9.11 0.15
C LEU A 147 -17.86 -8.69 -1.14
N LEU A 148 -16.70 -9.28 -1.46
CA LEU A 148 -15.89 -8.88 -2.61
C LEU A 148 -16.52 -9.24 -3.97
N SER A 149 -17.33 -10.32 -4.02
CA SER A 149 -17.97 -10.79 -5.25
C SER A 149 -19.27 -10.05 -5.56
N LYS A 150 -20.01 -9.60 -4.55
CA LYS A 150 -21.36 -9.02 -4.72
C LYS A 150 -21.44 -7.54 -4.42
N TRP A 151 -20.62 -7.05 -3.48
CA TRP A 151 -20.71 -5.71 -2.89
C TRP A 151 -22.14 -5.36 -2.49
N PRO A 152 -22.76 -6.12 -1.55
CA PRO A 152 -24.07 -5.74 -1.02
C PRO A 152 -23.97 -4.37 -0.34
N ARG A 153 -25.11 -3.71 -0.10
CA ARG A 153 -25.11 -2.50 0.73
C ARG A 153 -24.60 -2.80 2.14
N PHE A 154 -23.81 -1.90 2.71
CA PHE A 154 -23.23 -2.07 4.04
C PHE A 154 -23.02 -0.75 4.77
N ASP A 155 -22.90 -0.83 6.09
CA ASP A 155 -22.36 0.24 6.91
C ASP A 155 -20.87 -0.03 7.17
N LEU A 156 -20.02 0.99 7.08
CA LEU A 156 -18.59 0.88 7.30
C LEU A 156 -18.26 1.21 8.75
N PHE A 157 -17.60 0.30 9.45
CA PHE A 157 -17.14 0.48 10.82
C PHE A 157 -15.63 0.41 10.91
N LYS A 158 -15.06 1.10 11.91
CA LYS A 158 -13.62 1.02 12.18
C LYS A 158 -13.18 -0.40 12.52
N ALA A 159 -13.86 -1.05 13.47
CA ALA A 159 -13.53 -2.38 13.98
C ALA A 159 -14.80 -3.10 14.48
N SER A 160 -14.66 -4.36 14.91
CA SER A 160 -15.79 -5.21 15.32
C SER A 160 -16.55 -4.66 16.52
N ASN A 161 -15.87 -3.99 17.44
CA ASN A 161 -16.42 -3.39 18.65
C ASN A 161 -16.76 -1.90 18.51
N SER A 162 -16.76 -1.36 17.28
CA SER A 162 -17.12 0.05 17.06
C SER A 162 -18.64 0.23 17.05
N ASP A 163 -19.16 1.10 17.91
CA ASP A 163 -20.61 1.37 17.95
C ASP A 163 -21.06 2.41 16.93
N VAL A 164 -20.12 3.20 16.40
CA VAL A 164 -20.38 4.28 15.44
C VAL A 164 -19.85 3.91 14.07
N ALA A 165 -20.73 3.98 13.07
CA ALA A 165 -20.38 3.80 11.68
C ALA A 165 -19.57 5.01 11.17
N LEU A 166 -18.50 4.75 10.45
CA LEU A 166 -17.73 5.72 9.66
C LEU A 166 -18.54 6.16 8.42
N ALA A 167 -19.19 5.19 7.79
CA ALA A 167 -20.11 5.42 6.68
C ALA A 167 -21.36 4.56 6.81
N GLN A 168 -22.51 5.08 6.39
CA GLN A 168 -23.80 4.39 6.44
C GLN A 168 -24.37 4.25 5.04
N ASP A 169 -25.13 3.18 4.80
CA ASP A 169 -25.82 2.84 3.54
C ASP A 169 -24.90 2.95 2.30
N VAL A 170 -23.67 2.43 2.42
CA VAL A 170 -22.69 2.44 1.32
C VAL A 170 -23.17 1.49 0.23
N ASP A 171 -23.40 2.02 -0.98
CA ASP A 171 -23.82 1.29 -2.17
C ASP A 171 -22.79 1.43 -3.30
N LEU A 172 -21.70 0.66 -3.21
CA LEU A 172 -20.66 0.65 -4.24
C LEU A 172 -21.14 0.11 -5.60
N ARG A 173 -22.24 -0.63 -5.61
CA ARG A 173 -22.77 -1.27 -6.81
C ARG A 173 -23.62 -0.30 -7.62
N GLY A 174 -24.39 0.55 -6.95
CA GLY A 174 -25.41 1.39 -7.60
C GLY A 174 -26.27 0.56 -8.55
N LYS A 175 -26.29 0.91 -9.84
CA LYS A 175 -27.01 0.17 -10.89
C LYS A 175 -26.17 -0.88 -11.64
N LYS A 176 -24.89 -1.06 -11.29
CA LYS A 176 -23.98 -1.94 -12.04
C LYS A 176 -24.27 -3.41 -11.71
N ALA A 177 -24.24 -4.26 -12.73
CA ALA A 177 -24.31 -5.71 -12.58
C ALA A 177 -22.92 -6.33 -12.74
N GLY A 178 -22.69 -7.47 -12.07
CA GLY A 178 -21.44 -8.23 -12.18
C GLY A 178 -20.37 -7.83 -11.16
N THR A 179 -19.16 -8.33 -11.38
CA THR A 179 -18.01 -8.11 -10.51
C THR A 179 -17.50 -6.68 -10.66
N LEU A 180 -17.22 -6.04 -9.52
CA LEU A 180 -16.77 -4.65 -9.46
C LEU A 180 -15.24 -4.60 -9.28
N PRO A 181 -14.58 -3.51 -9.71
CA PRO A 181 -13.12 -3.46 -9.76
C PRO A 181 -12.48 -3.10 -8.40
N PHE A 182 -13.27 -2.99 -7.33
CA PHE A 182 -12.82 -2.49 -6.04
C PHE A 182 -11.91 -3.45 -5.27
N GLY A 183 -11.98 -4.76 -5.53
CA GLY A 183 -11.25 -5.76 -4.73
C GLY A 183 -10.80 -6.97 -5.52
N TRP A 184 -9.62 -7.48 -5.16
CA TRP A 184 -8.96 -8.61 -5.81
C TRP A 184 -8.42 -9.59 -4.77
N TYR A 185 -8.43 -10.89 -5.09
CA TYR A 185 -7.71 -11.87 -4.31
C TYR A 185 -6.25 -11.92 -4.74
N VAL A 186 -5.33 -12.05 -3.79
CA VAL A 186 -3.91 -12.33 -4.05
C VAL A 186 -3.48 -13.60 -3.32
N ALA A 187 -3.12 -14.63 -4.06
CA ALA A 187 -2.68 -15.92 -3.56
C ALA A 187 -1.15 -15.94 -3.40
N ALA A 188 -0.65 -16.54 -2.32
CA ALA A 188 0.75 -16.91 -2.17
C ALA A 188 0.91 -18.42 -1.90
N PRO A 189 2.01 -19.03 -2.36
CA PRO A 189 2.28 -20.43 -2.09
C PRO A 189 2.62 -20.65 -0.61
N ARG A 190 2.07 -21.70 -0.01
CA ARG A 190 2.57 -22.21 1.28
C ARG A 190 3.78 -23.08 1.03
N LEU A 191 4.95 -22.68 1.56
CA LEU A 191 6.05 -23.64 1.68
C LEU A 191 5.79 -24.53 2.89
N LYS A 192 5.55 -25.84 2.67
CA LYS A 192 5.44 -26.81 3.77
C LYS A 192 6.70 -26.75 4.64
N SER A 193 6.54 -26.87 5.96
CA SER A 193 7.67 -27.08 6.85
C SER A 193 8.37 -28.41 6.52
N SER A 194 9.69 -28.32 6.34
CA SER A 194 10.72 -29.35 6.50
C SER A 194 10.75 -30.66 5.70
N ALA A 195 9.82 -31.02 4.81
CA ALA A 195 10.00 -32.29 4.05
C ALA A 195 9.73 -32.27 2.53
N LYS A 196 9.01 -31.27 2.00
CA LYS A 196 8.78 -31.15 0.56
C LYS A 196 8.82 -29.67 0.18
N LYS A 197 9.83 -29.26 -0.58
CA LYS A 197 9.84 -27.94 -1.24
C LYS A 197 8.50 -27.79 -1.94
N ALA A 198 7.75 -26.71 -1.71
CA ALA A 198 6.59 -26.46 -2.55
C ALA A 198 7.08 -26.34 -3.99
N ASP A 199 6.37 -26.98 -4.91
CA ASP A 199 6.66 -26.81 -6.31
C ASP A 199 6.20 -25.41 -6.74
N THR A 200 7.14 -24.47 -6.66
CA THR A 200 6.94 -23.08 -7.09
C THR A 200 7.23 -22.90 -8.58
N SER A 201 7.50 -23.99 -9.33
CA SER A 201 7.76 -23.91 -10.77
C SER A 201 6.56 -23.41 -11.56
N HIS A 202 5.35 -23.66 -11.05
CA HIS A 202 4.09 -23.21 -11.64
C HIS A 202 3.72 -21.76 -11.30
N TRP A 203 4.42 -21.13 -10.36
CA TRP A 203 4.16 -19.74 -9.95
C TRP A 203 5.01 -18.81 -10.79
N LYS A 204 4.38 -17.88 -11.51
CA LYS A 204 5.10 -16.84 -12.27
C LYS A 204 5.56 -15.70 -11.36
N SER A 205 4.75 -15.34 -10.37
CA SER A 205 5.07 -14.42 -9.27
C SER A 205 4.83 -15.10 -7.92
N TRP A 206 5.42 -14.57 -6.85
CA TRP A 206 5.11 -15.05 -5.49
C TRP A 206 3.66 -14.78 -5.11
N TRP A 207 3.16 -13.60 -5.48
CA TRP A 207 1.75 -13.24 -5.37
C TRP A 207 1.10 -13.34 -6.74
N MET A 208 0.08 -14.18 -6.85
CA MET A 208 -0.74 -14.33 -8.06
C MET A 208 -2.15 -13.83 -7.76
N ALA A 209 -2.70 -12.98 -8.61
CA ALA A 209 -3.99 -12.35 -8.42
C ALA A 209 -5.09 -13.03 -9.22
N GLY A 210 -6.31 -13.03 -8.67
CA GLY A 210 -7.52 -13.53 -9.32
C GLY A 210 -8.73 -12.68 -8.95
N PRO A 211 -9.72 -12.56 -9.84
CA PRO A 211 -10.93 -11.79 -9.57
C PRO A 211 -11.79 -12.50 -8.50
N PRO A 212 -12.63 -11.79 -7.73
CA PRO A 212 -13.50 -12.38 -6.72
C PRO A 212 -14.71 -13.09 -7.38
N ILE A 213 -14.43 -14.11 -8.18
CA ILE A 213 -15.41 -14.91 -8.93
C ILE A 213 -15.14 -16.39 -8.63
N LEU A 214 -16.20 -17.12 -8.30
CA LEU A 214 -16.11 -18.52 -7.93
C LEU A 214 -15.48 -19.36 -9.06
N GLY A 215 -14.43 -20.11 -8.73
CA GLY A 215 -13.71 -20.99 -9.62
C GLY A 215 -12.69 -20.30 -10.55
N GLN A 216 -12.61 -18.96 -10.56
CA GLN A 216 -11.66 -18.25 -11.43
C GLN A 216 -10.22 -18.49 -10.99
N ALA A 217 -9.32 -18.59 -11.97
CA ALA A 217 -7.90 -18.81 -11.73
C ALA A 217 -7.23 -17.53 -11.17
N CYS A 218 -6.26 -17.73 -10.27
CA CYS A 218 -5.31 -16.69 -9.90
C CYS A 218 -4.05 -16.82 -10.78
N ASP A 219 -4.11 -16.37 -12.03
CA ASP A 219 -3.05 -16.51 -13.04
C ASP A 219 -2.43 -15.17 -13.48
N VAL A 220 -2.87 -14.06 -12.88
CA VAL A 220 -2.27 -12.72 -13.05
C VAL A 220 -1.09 -12.58 -12.09
N THR A 221 0.08 -12.17 -12.57
CA THR A 221 1.21 -11.91 -11.66
C THR A 221 1.00 -10.61 -10.89
N PHE A 222 1.71 -10.41 -9.77
CA PHE A 222 1.60 -9.16 -9.01
C PHE A 222 2.05 -7.95 -9.84
N GLY A 223 3.12 -8.09 -10.63
CA GLY A 223 3.54 -7.08 -11.60
C GLY A 223 2.48 -6.82 -12.67
N GLY A 224 1.80 -7.86 -13.16
CA GLY A 224 0.67 -7.72 -14.10
C GLY A 224 -0.53 -7.01 -13.49
N LEU A 225 -0.86 -7.30 -12.22
CA LEU A 225 -1.90 -6.60 -11.48
C LEU A 225 -1.58 -5.11 -11.34
N LEU A 226 -0.33 -4.77 -10.95
CA LEU A 226 0.12 -3.38 -10.89
C LEU A 226 0.09 -2.72 -12.27
N GLN A 227 0.54 -3.40 -13.33
CA GLN A 227 0.47 -2.88 -14.70
C GLN A 227 -0.96 -2.52 -15.07
N ALA A 228 -1.91 -3.43 -14.88
CA ALA A 228 -3.32 -3.18 -15.19
C ALA A 228 -3.92 -2.06 -14.33
N PHE A 229 -3.58 -2.02 -13.03
CA PHE A 229 -3.97 -0.93 -12.13
C PHE A 229 -3.48 0.41 -12.67
N PHE A 230 -2.19 0.56 -12.96
CA PHE A 230 -1.58 1.81 -13.44
C PHE A 230 -2.01 2.19 -14.86
N ALA A 231 -2.15 1.22 -15.76
CA ALA A 231 -2.56 1.48 -17.14
C ALA A 231 -4.06 1.72 -17.28
N GLU A 232 -4.86 1.42 -16.25
CA GLU A 232 -6.33 1.43 -16.30
C GLU A 232 -6.85 0.52 -17.43
N THR A 233 -6.11 -0.57 -17.68
CA THR A 233 -6.46 -1.57 -18.69
C THR A 233 -7.11 -2.76 -18.02
N PRO A 234 -8.28 -3.20 -18.48
CA PRO A 234 -8.89 -4.42 -17.99
C PRO A 234 -7.98 -5.63 -18.16
N LEU A 235 -8.02 -6.54 -17.19
CA LEU A 235 -7.40 -7.85 -17.31
C LEU A 235 -8.35 -8.78 -18.07
N PRO A 236 -7.85 -9.67 -18.94
CA PRO A 236 -8.67 -10.54 -19.81
C PRO A 236 -9.32 -11.71 -19.04
N HIS A 237 -9.92 -11.41 -17.89
CA HIS A 237 -10.63 -12.35 -17.02
C HIS A 237 -12.12 -12.08 -17.11
N ALA A 238 -12.91 -13.16 -17.28
CA ALA A 238 -14.35 -13.22 -17.04
C ALA A 238 -15.13 -11.90 -17.30
N GLY A 239 -14.95 -11.31 -18.48
CA GLY A 239 -15.64 -10.07 -18.87
C GLY A 239 -14.80 -8.78 -18.87
N ASN A 240 -13.45 -8.87 -18.92
CA ASN A 240 -12.56 -7.70 -18.93
C ASN A 240 -12.71 -6.87 -17.66
N LEU A 241 -12.32 -7.44 -16.51
CA LEU A 241 -12.42 -6.77 -15.22
C LEU A 241 -11.29 -5.75 -15.02
N GLU A 242 -11.65 -4.53 -14.65
CA GLU A 242 -10.69 -3.50 -14.24
C GLU A 242 -10.03 -3.79 -12.88
N VAL A 243 -8.82 -3.27 -12.70
CA VAL A 243 -8.12 -3.30 -11.40
C VAL A 243 -8.22 -1.94 -10.74
N GLY A 244 -8.99 -1.85 -9.66
CA GLY A 244 -9.24 -0.63 -8.91
C GLY A 244 -10.28 0.30 -9.54
N ALA A 245 -10.66 1.35 -8.81
CA ALA A 245 -11.53 2.41 -9.31
C ALA A 245 -10.98 3.78 -8.93
N THR A 246 -11.24 4.77 -9.78
CA THR A 246 -10.91 6.17 -9.48
C THR A 246 -11.75 6.68 -8.33
N PHE A 247 -11.17 7.54 -7.51
CA PHE A 247 -11.88 8.21 -6.44
C PHE A 247 -11.46 9.67 -6.31
N CYS A 248 -12.34 10.51 -5.79
CA CYS A 248 -12.07 11.91 -5.51
C CYS A 248 -11.49 12.07 -4.09
N CYS A 249 -10.30 12.67 -4.01
CA CYS A 249 -9.64 13.02 -2.76
C CYS A 249 -9.33 14.52 -2.71
N LYS A 250 -10.35 15.36 -2.95
CA LYS A 250 -10.18 16.83 -3.03
C LYS A 250 -9.87 17.46 -1.66
N SER A 251 -10.38 16.88 -0.57
CA SER A 251 -10.12 17.29 0.80
C SER A 251 -10.39 16.14 1.77
N TYR A 252 -9.69 16.12 2.91
CA TYR A 252 -9.98 15.22 4.03
C TYR A 252 -10.20 16.03 5.33
N PRO A 253 -11.29 15.80 6.10
CA PRO A 253 -12.42 14.94 5.76
C PRO A 253 -13.19 15.49 4.55
N PRO A 254 -13.83 14.63 3.77
CA PRO A 254 -14.63 15.08 2.64
C PRO A 254 -15.92 15.77 3.08
N ALA A 255 -16.46 16.65 2.24
CA ALA A 255 -17.80 17.19 2.43
C ALA A 255 -18.84 16.05 2.30
N PRO A 256 -19.70 15.81 3.30
CA PRO A 256 -20.57 14.63 3.36
C PRO A 256 -21.59 14.49 2.22
N ASP A 257 -21.90 15.60 1.54
CA ASP A 257 -23.05 15.79 0.66
C ASP A 257 -22.72 15.64 -0.83
N LEU A 258 -21.46 15.38 -1.20
CA LEU A 258 -21.00 15.42 -2.60
C LEU A 258 -20.10 14.26 -3.03
N LEU A 259 -19.98 13.20 -2.21
CA LEU A 259 -19.12 12.06 -2.53
C LEU A 259 -19.90 10.85 -3.01
N GLU A 260 -19.37 10.19 -4.05
CA GLU A 260 -19.75 8.82 -4.35
C GLU A 260 -19.31 7.89 -3.21
N ASP A 261 -20.01 6.77 -3.03
CA ASP A 261 -19.73 5.85 -1.92
C ASP A 261 -18.30 5.30 -1.92
N TRP A 262 -17.70 5.11 -3.10
CA TRP A 262 -16.31 4.68 -3.20
C TRP A 262 -15.32 5.75 -2.72
N ASP A 263 -15.61 7.02 -2.96
CA ASP A 263 -14.80 8.14 -2.46
C ASP A 263 -14.82 8.15 -0.94
N ARG A 264 -16.01 7.95 -0.35
CA ARG A 264 -16.18 7.90 1.10
C ARG A 264 -15.42 6.72 1.71
N VAL A 265 -15.55 5.51 1.16
CA VAL A 265 -14.80 4.33 1.61
C VAL A 265 -13.29 4.58 1.55
N CYS A 266 -12.78 5.13 0.44
CA CYS A 266 -11.36 5.44 0.30
C CYS A 266 -10.88 6.47 1.32
N ALA A 267 -11.66 7.54 1.55
CA ALA A 267 -11.34 8.59 2.52
C ALA A 267 -11.24 8.02 3.94
N GLU A 268 -12.21 7.21 4.36
CA GLU A 268 -12.21 6.57 5.69
C GLU A 268 -11.04 5.60 5.86
N ILE A 269 -10.71 4.80 4.83
CA ILE A 269 -9.54 3.93 4.88
C ILE A 269 -8.26 4.75 5.06
N ILE A 270 -8.07 5.83 4.28
CA ILE A 270 -6.90 6.71 4.39
C ILE A 270 -6.79 7.27 5.82
N ALA A 271 -7.89 7.73 6.40
CA ALA A 271 -7.94 8.25 7.76
C ALA A 271 -7.55 7.24 8.82
N LEU A 272 -8.10 6.03 8.74
CA LEU A 272 -7.79 4.95 9.65
C LEU A 272 -6.32 4.57 9.57
N VAL A 273 -5.80 4.50 8.35
CA VAL A 273 -4.41 4.12 8.07
C VAL A 273 -3.42 5.17 8.58
N GLU A 274 -3.77 6.46 8.48
CA GLU A 274 -2.95 7.57 8.97
C GLU A 274 -2.99 7.74 10.49
N SER A 275 -4.11 7.37 11.13
CA SER A 275 -4.30 7.47 12.58
C SER A 275 -3.91 6.21 13.36
N SER A 276 -3.74 5.07 12.70
CA SER A 276 -3.41 3.79 13.34
C SER A 276 -1.94 3.41 13.19
N LYS A 277 -1.44 2.66 14.17
CA LYS A 277 -0.08 2.13 14.19
C LYS A 277 -0.03 0.74 13.56
N ALA A 278 1.07 0.43 12.86
CA ALA A 278 1.28 -0.90 12.32
C ALA A 278 1.43 -1.95 13.46
N PRO A 279 0.91 -3.17 13.30
CA PRO A 279 0.95 -4.19 14.35
C PRO A 279 2.38 -4.65 14.67
N GLN A 280 2.79 -4.48 15.93
CA GLN A 280 4.14 -4.85 16.41
C GLN A 280 4.48 -6.32 16.16
N SER A 281 3.51 -7.23 16.26
CA SER A 281 3.71 -8.67 15.99
C SER A 281 4.21 -8.94 14.57
N LEU A 282 3.86 -8.08 13.61
CA LEU A 282 4.24 -8.21 12.20
C LEU A 282 5.44 -7.33 11.84
N PHE A 283 5.57 -6.14 12.45
CA PHE A 283 6.59 -5.15 12.08
C PHE A 283 7.73 -4.97 13.10
N GLY A 284 7.70 -5.71 14.22
CA GLY A 284 8.74 -5.69 15.25
C GLY A 284 8.51 -4.61 16.32
N ASN A 285 9.56 -4.37 17.12
CA ASN A 285 9.49 -3.53 18.32
C ASN A 285 9.39 -2.02 18.03
N ASP A 286 9.75 -1.60 16.81
CA ASP A 286 9.60 -0.22 16.33
C ASP A 286 8.80 -0.23 15.02
N PRO A 287 7.49 -0.53 15.09
CA PRO A 287 6.66 -0.62 13.90
C PRO A 287 6.55 0.77 13.24
N PRO A 288 6.31 0.82 11.92
CA PRO A 288 5.99 2.08 11.26
C PRO A 288 4.91 2.85 12.02
N SER A 289 5.11 4.17 12.13
CA SER A 289 4.17 5.06 12.84
C SER A 289 2.77 5.09 12.21
N ARG A 290 2.63 4.58 10.97
CA ARG A 290 1.39 4.47 10.21
C ARG A 290 1.26 3.08 9.60
N MET A 291 0.03 2.60 9.41
CA MET A 291 -0.24 1.34 8.70
C MET A 291 -0.04 1.43 7.18
N SER A 292 0.24 2.63 6.65
CA SER A 292 0.66 2.83 5.27
C SER A 292 2.16 2.86 5.16
N ALA A 293 2.66 2.20 4.12
CA ALA A 293 3.94 2.54 3.57
C ALA A 293 3.72 3.40 2.31
N MET A 294 4.30 4.60 2.33
CA MET A 294 4.12 5.60 1.28
C MET A 294 5.46 5.82 0.58
N GLU A 295 5.46 5.72 -0.75
CA GLU A 295 6.58 6.15 -1.58
C GLU A 295 6.07 7.18 -2.58
N SER A 296 6.59 8.40 -2.46
CA SER A 296 6.39 9.43 -3.46
C SER A 296 7.45 9.30 -4.55
N ILE A 297 6.99 9.15 -5.78
CA ILE A 297 7.82 9.18 -6.98
C ILE A 297 7.73 10.61 -7.53
N GLY A 298 8.72 11.44 -7.17
CA GLY A 298 8.81 12.80 -7.69
C GLY A 298 10.02 13.02 -8.60
N PHE A 299 9.90 13.96 -9.54
CA PHE A 299 10.97 14.30 -10.49
C PHE A 299 11.37 15.76 -10.43
N PRO A 300 12.66 16.09 -10.57
CA PRO A 300 13.05 17.47 -10.79
C PRO A 300 12.42 17.97 -12.10
N ALA A 301 11.92 19.20 -12.11
CA ALA A 301 11.58 19.87 -13.36
C ALA A 301 12.84 19.90 -14.22
N GLN A 302 12.73 19.54 -15.51
CA GLN A 302 13.81 19.87 -16.44
C GLN A 302 13.88 21.40 -16.46
N SER A 303 14.93 21.97 -15.89
CA SER A 303 15.26 23.37 -16.14
C SER A 303 15.50 23.49 -17.63
N GLY A 304 14.61 24.20 -18.31
CA GLY A 304 14.84 24.62 -19.68
C GLY A 304 16.01 25.59 -19.69
N ALA A 305 17.23 25.06 -19.65
CA ALA A 305 18.37 25.81 -20.13
C ALA A 305 18.16 25.95 -21.64
N LEU A 306 17.63 27.11 -22.05
CA LEU A 306 17.87 27.62 -23.39
C LEU A 306 19.38 27.83 -23.52
N SER A 307 20.12 26.76 -23.81
CA SER A 307 21.47 26.89 -24.34
C SER A 307 21.32 27.36 -25.78
N ASN A 308 21.35 28.67 -25.96
CA ASN A 308 21.70 29.27 -27.25
C ASN A 308 22.98 28.59 -27.75
N GLY A 309 22.95 28.16 -29.00
CA GLY A 309 24.08 27.46 -29.60
C GLY A 309 25.34 28.32 -29.59
N ILE A 310 26.47 27.69 -29.22
CA ILE A 310 27.75 27.95 -29.87
C ILE A 310 28.40 26.59 -30.09
N SER A 311 28.70 26.33 -31.36
CA SER A 311 29.55 25.24 -31.84
C SER A 311 31.00 25.51 -31.45
N SER A 312 31.70 24.54 -30.84
CA SER A 312 33.15 24.38 -31.03
C SER A 312 33.69 23.08 -30.39
N SER A 313 34.16 22.18 -31.24
CA SER A 313 35.47 21.50 -31.22
C SER A 313 36.09 20.99 -29.90
N LEU A 314 36.43 19.70 -29.94
CA LEU A 314 37.46 18.94 -29.19
C LEU A 314 38.65 19.73 -28.63
N ALA A 315 39.07 19.39 -27.40
CA ALA A 315 40.48 19.16 -27.06
C ALA A 315 40.65 18.33 -25.79
N PHE A 316 41.39 17.23 -25.94
CA PHE A 316 42.04 16.44 -24.88
C PHE A 316 43.22 17.26 -24.31
N SER A 317 43.44 17.24 -23.00
CA SER A 317 44.75 17.56 -22.43
C SER A 317 44.99 16.83 -21.11
N ILE A 318 46.23 16.34 -20.96
CA ILE A 318 46.73 15.44 -19.93
C ILE A 318 47.66 16.23 -18.99
N GLY A 319 47.41 16.15 -17.68
CA GLY A 319 48.37 16.25 -16.56
C GLY A 319 48.88 17.65 -16.15
N PRO A 320 49.59 17.79 -15.01
CA PRO A 320 50.08 16.74 -14.08
C PRO A 320 49.76 16.97 -12.57
N LYS A 321 50.17 15.97 -11.79
CA LYS A 321 50.12 15.82 -10.32
C LYS A 321 50.83 16.94 -9.54
N ALA A 322 50.30 17.28 -8.35
CA ALA A 322 51.06 17.82 -7.22
C ALA A 322 50.62 17.16 -5.90
N HIS A 323 51.60 16.88 -5.04
CA HIS A 323 51.57 16.12 -3.78
C HIS A 323 51.23 17.01 -2.56
N PRO A 324 51.12 16.47 -1.33
CA PRO A 324 50.12 16.88 -0.34
C PRO A 324 50.63 17.90 0.69
N ALA A 325 49.73 18.75 1.18
CA ALA A 325 49.96 19.53 2.39
C ALA A 325 49.14 18.93 3.55
N GLN A 326 49.86 18.58 4.62
CA GLN A 326 49.33 18.25 5.95
C GLN A 326 48.81 19.51 6.67
N ILE A 327 48.18 19.30 7.85
CA ILE A 327 47.80 20.22 8.94
C ILE A 327 46.25 20.41 9.07
N PRO A 328 45.63 20.42 10.28
CA PRO A 328 45.77 19.55 11.45
C PRO A 328 44.40 19.02 11.95
N ARG A 329 44.42 18.05 12.89
CA ARG A 329 43.24 17.69 13.70
C ARG A 329 42.75 18.90 14.51
N ARG A 330 41.45 19.20 14.45
CA ARG A 330 40.79 20.04 15.46
C ARG A 330 39.49 19.40 15.92
N GLU A 331 39.44 19.16 17.21
CA GLU A 331 38.35 18.52 17.94
C GLU A 331 37.13 19.43 18.11
N SER A 332 35.98 18.77 18.02
CA SER A 332 34.69 18.99 18.70
C SER A 332 34.35 20.39 19.27
N ARG A 333 33.45 21.10 18.60
CA ARG A 333 32.53 22.06 19.22
C ARG A 333 31.12 21.86 18.67
N GLY A 334 30.38 20.95 19.32
CA GLY A 334 28.98 20.68 18.98
C GLY A 334 28.18 19.98 20.08
N ARG A 335 28.66 19.96 21.33
CA ARG A 335 27.99 19.29 22.47
C ARG A 335 27.67 20.19 23.67
N GLN A 336 27.84 21.50 23.57
CA GLN A 336 27.49 22.44 24.66
C GLN A 336 26.19 23.22 24.44
N PHE A 337 25.56 23.14 23.27
CA PHE A 337 24.30 23.86 23.01
C PHE A 337 23.05 23.10 23.47
N LEU A 338 23.07 21.76 23.47
CA LEU A 338 21.91 20.93 23.83
C LEU A 338 21.72 20.72 25.35
N ARG A 339 22.72 21.02 26.19
CA ARG A 339 22.59 20.91 27.66
C ARG A 339 21.96 22.14 28.33
N ARG A 340 21.86 23.27 27.63
CA ARG A 340 21.20 24.49 28.17
C ARG A 340 19.69 24.54 27.93
N ILE A 341 19.17 23.83 26.93
CA ILE A 341 17.72 23.82 26.63
C ILE A 341 16.95 22.81 27.52
N LEU A 342 17.58 21.69 27.93
CA LEU A 342 16.89 20.69 28.76
C LEU A 342 16.68 21.10 30.22
N ASN A 343 17.42 22.07 30.75
CA ASN A 343 17.27 22.52 32.14
C ASN A 343 16.21 23.62 32.35
N ILE A 344 15.60 24.14 31.27
CA ILE A 344 14.58 25.20 31.36
C ILE A 344 13.15 24.63 31.36
N LEU A 345 12.94 23.39 30.90
CA LEU A 345 11.60 22.79 30.78
C LEU A 345 11.15 21.91 31.96
N VAL A 346 12.00 21.67 32.96
CA VAL A 346 11.69 20.80 34.12
C VAL A 346 11.19 21.58 35.35
N ARG A 347 11.03 22.91 35.28
CA ARG A 347 10.71 23.74 36.47
C ARG A 347 9.35 24.42 36.53
N ARG A 348 8.37 24.08 35.69
CA ARG A 348 6.99 24.61 35.84
C ARG A 348 5.92 23.62 35.39
N ARG A 349 5.31 22.91 36.36
CA ARG A 349 3.87 23.00 36.70
C ARG A 349 3.50 21.95 37.74
N ARG A 350 2.75 22.40 38.75
CA ARG A 350 2.17 21.66 39.87
C ARG A 350 0.71 21.28 39.53
N ILE A 351 0.36 20.00 39.77
CA ILE A 351 -0.90 19.47 40.39
C ILE A 351 -2.21 19.52 39.54
N PRO A 352 -3.20 18.59 39.68
CA PRO A 352 -3.32 17.40 40.54
C PRO A 352 -3.59 16.05 39.81
N VAL A 353 -3.26 14.96 40.50
CA VAL A 353 -3.73 13.59 40.24
C VAL A 353 -4.94 13.32 41.14
N VAL A 354 -6.04 12.85 40.55
CA VAL A 354 -7.19 12.30 41.27
C VAL A 354 -6.91 10.82 41.53
N ILE A 355 -6.83 10.44 42.80
CA ILE A 355 -6.71 9.05 43.25
C ILE A 355 -8.12 8.52 43.50
N VAL A 356 -8.54 7.50 42.74
CA VAL A 356 -9.74 6.72 43.04
C VAL A 356 -9.30 5.44 43.73
N HIS A 357 -9.71 5.28 44.98
CA HIS A 357 -9.60 4.05 45.76
C HIS A 357 -10.72 3.08 45.34
N THR A 358 -10.35 1.85 44.94
CA THR A 358 -11.26 0.71 44.98
C THR A 358 -10.69 -0.36 45.90
N LYS A 359 -11.43 -0.62 46.97
CA LYS A 359 -11.22 -1.69 47.96
C LYS A 359 -11.34 -3.05 47.29
N LEU A 360 -10.38 -3.93 47.58
CA LEU A 360 -10.59 -5.38 47.60
C LEU A 360 -11.51 -5.72 48.78
N ILE A 361 -12.55 -6.51 48.52
CA ILE A 361 -13.20 -7.38 49.51
C ILE A 361 -13.22 -8.79 48.92
N GLU A 362 -12.95 -9.74 49.81
CA GLU A 362 -12.60 -11.13 49.63
C GLU A 362 -13.74 -12.03 49.14
N GLY A 363 -13.33 -13.12 48.47
CA GLY A 363 -13.80 -14.50 48.59
C GLY A 363 -15.25 -14.80 48.93
N PHE A 364 -15.90 -15.56 48.05
CA PHE A 364 -16.38 -16.92 48.31
C PHE A 364 -16.32 -17.76 47.04
#